data_AF-A0A1H4ZBU0-F1
#
_entry.id   AF-A0A1H4ZBU0-F1
#
_cell.length_a   1.000
_cell.length_b   1.000
_cell.length_c   1.000
_cell.angle_alpha   90.00
_cell.angle_beta   90.00
_cell.angle_gamma   90.00
#
_symmetry.space_group_name_H-M   'P 1'
#
loop_
_entity.id
_entity.type
_entity.pdbx_description
1 polymer ?
#
loop_
_entity_poly.entity_id
_entity_poly.type
_entity_poly.pdbx_seq_one_letter_code
_entity_poly.pdbx_strand_id
1 'polypeptide(L)' 'MARVRYLGHEPVTVPELNGRTVEPDEVIEVPDDRFEGYVCQTANWEPIEEPGSKKKTAARPQKDEG' A
#
# COMPACT_ATOMS: atom_id res chain seq x y z
N MET A 1 4.53 6.78 9.17
CA MET A 1 4.92 6.03 7.97
C MET A 1 3.94 4.88 7.83
N ALA A 2 3.46 4.65 6.62
CA ALA A 2 2.48 3.62 6.28
C ALA A 2 3.12 2.61 5.32
N ARG A 3 2.56 1.41 5.22
CA ARG A 3 3.08 0.37 4.31
C ARG A 3 2.01 -0.08 3.33
N VAL A 4 2.39 -0.14 2.06
CA VAL A 4 1.53 -0.61 0.98
C VAL A 4 2.26 -1.69 0.18
N ARG A 5 1.51 -2.70 -0.26
CA ARG A 5 1.98 -3.72 -1.20
C ARG A 5 1.57 -3.35 -2.61
N TYR A 6 2.48 -3.51 -3.55
CA TYR A 6 2.16 -3.37 -4.96
C TYR A 6 1.49 -4.64 -5.48
N LEU A 7 0.29 -4.51 -6.07
CA LEU A 7 -0.50 -5.59 -6.64
C LEU A 7 -0.41 -5.68 -8.17
N GLY A 8 0.27 -4.72 -8.81
CA GLY A 8 0.39 -4.72 -10.26
C GLY A 8 1.31 -5.83 -10.79
N HIS A 9 1.09 -6.21 -12.04
CA HIS A 9 1.84 -7.28 -12.70
C HIS A 9 3.19 -6.83 -13.27
N GLU A 10 3.39 -5.53 -13.46
CA GLU A 10 4.60 -4.95 -14.04
C GLU A 10 5.27 -4.00 -13.05
N PRO A 11 6.61 -3.93 -12.98
CA PRO A 11 7.29 -3.03 -12.06
C PRO A 11 6.86 -1.57 -12.24
N VAL A 12 6.61 -0.87 -11.13
CA VAL A 12 6.19 0.54 -11.15
C VAL A 12 7.24 1.44 -10.50
N THR A 13 7.41 2.64 -11.03
CA THR A 13 8.29 3.64 -10.42
C THR A 13 7.50 4.47 -9.42
N VAL A 14 8.02 4.58 -8.20
CA VAL A 14 7.44 5.36 -7.11
C VAL A 14 8.24 6.65 -6.90
N PRO A 15 7.72 7.82 -7.32
CA PRO A 15 8.41 9.10 -7.19
C PRO A 15 8.78 9.45 -5.74
N GLU A 16 7.92 9.08 -4.79
CA GLU A 16 8.06 9.36 -3.37
C GLU A 16 9.26 8.64 -2.74
N LEU A 17 9.74 7.57 -3.37
CA LEU A 17 10.93 6.81 -2.98
C LEU A 17 12.14 7.18 -3.84
N ASN A 18 12.28 8.47 -4.18
CA ASN A 18 13.32 8.98 -5.08
C ASN A 18 13.29 8.32 -6.47
N GLY A 19 12.11 7.93 -6.95
CA GLY A 19 11.95 7.25 -8.24
C GLY A 19 12.43 5.81 -8.21
N ARG A 20 12.36 5.14 -7.06
CA ARG A 20 12.66 3.71 -6.96
C ARG A 20 11.63 2.87 -7.72
N THR A 21 12.11 1.81 -8.38
CA THR A 21 11.26 0.77 -8.97
C THR A 21 10.80 -0.22 -7.91
N VAL A 22 9.52 -0.55 -7.95
CA VAL A 22 8.83 -1.45 -7.03
C VAL A 22 8.32 -2.62 -7.84
N GLU A 23 8.74 -3.82 -7.47
CA GLU A 23 8.35 -5.05 -8.14
C GLU A 23 6.92 -5.48 -7.74
N PRO A 24 6.25 -6.33 -8.54
CA PRO A 24 5.03 -7.01 -8.14
C PRO A 24 5.17 -7.66 -6.76
N ASP A 25 4.15 -7.54 -5.92
CA ASP A 25 4.09 -8.07 -4.55
C ASP A 25 5.07 -7.44 -3.55
N GLU A 26 5.85 -6.45 -3.97
CA GLU A 26 6.77 -5.75 -3.08
C GLU A 26 6.02 -4.83 -2.12
N VAL A 27 6.43 -4.85 -0.85
CA VAL A 27 5.90 -3.97 0.20
C VAL A 27 6.85 -2.79 0.38
N ILE A 28 6.30 -1.59 0.24
CA ILE A 28 7.03 -0.35 0.40
C ILE A 28 6.48 0.48 1.56
N GLU A 29 7.35 1.30 2.14
CA GLU A 29 6.99 2.25 3.17
C GLU A 29 6.83 3.64 2.54
N VAL A 30 5.65 4.26 2.72
CA VAL A 30 5.31 5.56 2.16
C VAL A 30 4.99 6.56 3.28
N PRO A 31 5.17 7.87 3.03
CA PRO A 31 4.71 8.90 3.96
C PRO A 31 3.20 8.81 4.20
N ASP A 32 2.78 9.11 5.42
CA ASP A 32 1.37 9.01 5.86
C ASP A 32 0.45 9.88 4.99
N ASP A 33 0.90 11.09 4.62
CA ASP A 33 0.18 12.02 3.74
C ASP A 33 -0.04 11.50 2.31
N ARG A 34 0.71 10.46 1.90
CA ARG A 34 0.60 9.86 0.56
C ARG A 34 -0.17 8.56 0.57
N PHE A 35 -0.32 7.89 1.71
CA PHE A 35 -0.98 6.60 1.85
C PHE A 35 -2.36 6.56 1.19
N GLU A 36 -3.18 7.60 1.40
CA GLU A 36 -4.53 7.70 0.86
C GLU A 36 -4.55 7.60 -0.68
N GLY A 37 -3.60 8.25 -1.36
CA GLY A 37 -3.47 8.20 -2.82
C GLY A 37 -3.07 6.83 -3.38
N TYR A 38 -2.39 6.01 -2.58
CA TYR A 38 -2.07 4.62 -2.92
C TYR A 38 -3.30 3.73 -2.71
N VAL A 39 -3.94 3.78 -1.54
CA VAL A 39 -5.07 2.90 -1.22
C VAL A 39 -6.34 3.23 -2.00
N CYS A 40 -6.51 4.45 -2.52
CA CYS A 40 -7.58 4.74 -3.48
C CYS A 40 -7.41 3.99 -4.81
N GLN A 41 -6.20 3.55 -5.15
CA GLN A 41 -5.89 2.74 -6.33
C GLN A 41 -5.86 1.25 -5.96
N THR A 42 -6.98 0.73 -5.43
CA THR A 42 -7.11 -0.64 -4.90
C THR A 42 -6.77 -1.76 -5.89
N ALA A 43 -6.77 -1.47 -7.19
CA ALA A 43 -6.32 -2.41 -8.23
C ALA A 43 -4.79 -2.57 -8.29
N ASN A 44 -4.05 -1.54 -7.87
CA ASN A 44 -2.59 -1.48 -7.97
C ASN A 44 -1.91 -1.57 -6.61
N TRP A 45 -2.59 -1.19 -5.53
CA TRP A 45 -1.98 -1.08 -4.21
C TRP A 45 -2.89 -1.63 -3.12
N GLU A 46 -2.26 -2.29 -2.14
CA GLU A 46 -2.93 -2.89 -1.00
C GLU A 46 -2.36 -2.32 0.32
N PRO A 47 -3.21 -1.84 1.24
CA PRO A 47 -2.75 -1.39 2.54
C PRO A 47 -2.26 -2.57 3.38
N ILE A 48 -1.02 -2.49 3.83
CA ILE A 48 -0.41 -3.44 4.76
C ILE A 48 -0.36 -2.86 6.18
N GLU A 49 0.00 -1.58 6.30
CA GLU A 49 0.04 -0.87 7.58
C GLU A 49 -0.48 0.55 7.39
N GLU A 50 -1.48 0.95 8.17
CA GLU A 50 -2.11 2.26 8.09
C GLU A 50 -1.30 3.35 8.83
N PRO A 51 -1.32 4.60 8.35
CA PRO A 51 -0.65 5.73 8.99
C PRO A 51 -1.18 5.94 10.41
N GLY A 52 -0.28 6.13 11.37
CA GLY A 52 -0.64 6.37 12.77
C GLY A 52 -1.04 5.11 13.58
N SER A 53 -1.10 3.93 12.97
CA SER A 53 -1.41 2.67 13.65
C SER A 53 -0.21 2.11 14.42
N LYS A 54 0.26 2.82 15.46
CA LYS A 54 1.02 2.16 16.54
C LYS A 54 0.04 1.28 17.33
N LYS A 55 -0.03 0.01 16.94
CA LYS A 55 -0.86 -1.06 17.51
C LYS A 55 -2.36 -0.92 17.24
N LYS A 56 -2.82 -1.57 16.18
CA LYS A 56 -3.90 -2.58 16.23
C LYS A 56 -3.96 -3.25 14.87
N THR A 57 -3.90 -4.57 14.91
CA THR A 57 -4.25 -5.52 13.86
C THR A 57 -5.48 -5.03 13.07
N ALA A 58 -5.26 -4.38 11.93
CA ALA A 58 -6.31 -4.13 10.95
C ALA A 58 -6.48 -5.41 10.14
N ALA A 59 -7.27 -6.33 10.69
CA ALA A 59 -7.87 -7.38 9.90
C ALA A 59 -8.66 -6.69 8.77
N ARG A 60 -8.28 -6.98 7.53
CA ARG A 60 -9.15 -6.78 6.38
C ARG A 60 -10.52 -7.38 6.71
N PRO A 61 -11.64 -6.66 6.54
CA PRO A 61 -12.88 -7.38 6.26
C PRO A 61 -12.68 -7.98 4.87
N GLN A 62 -12.26 -9.25 4.85
CA GLN A 62 -12.48 -10.13 3.72
C GLN A 62 -13.96 -10.01 3.36
N LYS A 63 -14.22 -9.69 2.09
CA LYS A 63 -15.54 -9.56 1.46
C LYS A 63 -16.62 -10.38 2.19
N ASP A 64 -17.57 -9.67 2.80
CA ASP A 64 -18.88 -10.24 3.09
C ASP A 64 -19.67 -10.17 1.77
N GLU A 65 -19.70 -11.29 1.05
CA GLU A 65 -20.67 -11.55 -0.03
C GLU A 65 -21.20 -12.97 0.19
N GLY A 66 -22.45 -13.09 0.63
CA GLY A 66 -23.17 -14.37 0.77
C GLY A 66 -24.26 -14.40 1.83
#